data_AF-A0A8H7FCC2-F1
#
_entry.id   AF-A0A8H7FCC2-F1
#
_cell.length_a   1.000
_cell.length_b   1.000
_cell.length_c   1.000
_cell.angle_alpha   90.00
_cell.angle_beta   90.00
_cell.angle_gamma   90.00
#
_symmetry.space_group_name_H-M   'P 1'
#
loop_
_entity.id
_entity.type
_entity.pdbx_description
1 polymer ?
#
loop_
_entity_poly.entity_id
_entity_poly.type
_entity_poly.pdbx_seq_one_letter_code
_entity_poly.pdbx_strand_id
1 'polypeptide(L)'
;MTYSNERPLDCPRKMVQRTSLTLTTTSVHFLLPYHKADHFYKGNSVLIHSNPTPANPVKAMREYIRLCNHYFPHHTDLWIRSNGSRPRRKWFLDRLRVFTPSNVAGHSLRAGGATALAEHGVRLDIIQAIGRWSSDAFRIYIRLHPTLLHASVKQHPRP
;
A
#
# COMPACT_ATOMS: atom_id res chain seq x y z
N MET A 1 -5.02 1.16 -0.72
CA MET A 1 -5.71 0.76 -1.96
C MET A 1 -7.16 0.55 -1.59
N THR A 2 -8.08 1.39 -2.04
CA THR A 2 -9.49 1.33 -1.61
C THR A 2 -10.40 1.33 -2.82
N TYR A 3 -11.46 0.53 -2.79
CA TYR A 3 -12.43 0.48 -3.88
C TYR A 3 -13.23 1.78 -3.95
N SER A 4 -13.67 2.16 -5.16
CA SER A 4 -14.47 3.38 -5.34
C SER A 4 -15.76 3.29 -4.54
N ASN A 5 -16.24 4.45 -4.08
CA ASN A 5 -17.59 4.52 -3.51
C ASN A 5 -18.65 4.54 -4.62
N GLU A 6 -18.29 5.02 -5.82
CA GLU A 6 -19.16 5.08 -6.99
C GLU A 6 -19.25 3.70 -7.65
N ARG A 7 -20.43 3.07 -7.51
CA ARG A 7 -20.72 1.75 -8.10
C ARG A 7 -20.44 1.66 -9.62
N PRO A 8 -20.70 2.70 -10.44
CA PRO A 8 -20.37 2.64 -11.88
C PRO A 8 -18.87 2.52 -12.18
N LEU A 9 -18.00 2.89 -11.24
CA LEU A 9 -16.54 2.78 -11.38
C LEU A 9 -15.98 1.43 -10.88
N ASP A 10 -16.84 0.53 -10.39
CA ASP A 10 -16.45 -0.81 -9.94
C ASP A 10 -16.12 -1.70 -11.16
N CYS A 11 -14.87 -1.63 -11.61
CA CYS A 11 -14.34 -2.49 -12.67
C CYS A 11 -13.61 -3.70 -12.07
N PRO A 12 -14.03 -4.96 -12.34
CA PRO A 12 -13.33 -6.16 -11.87
C PRO A 12 -11.85 -6.21 -12.28
N ARG A 13 -11.52 -5.68 -13.47
CA ARG A 13 -10.14 -5.59 -13.96
C ARG A 13 -9.25 -4.66 -13.13
N LYS A 14 -9.84 -3.79 -12.29
CA LYS A 14 -9.10 -2.92 -11.36
C LYS A 14 -8.97 -3.53 -9.96
N MET A 15 -9.55 -4.72 -9.74
CA MET A 15 -9.57 -5.42 -8.45
C MET A 15 -8.35 -6.33 -8.30
N VAL A 16 -7.67 -6.26 -7.16
CA VAL A 16 -6.62 -7.24 -6.82
C VAL A 16 -7.26 -8.62 -6.69
N GLN A 17 -6.76 -9.57 -7.46
CA GLN A 17 -7.26 -10.95 -7.49
C GLN A 17 -6.51 -11.81 -6.47
N ARG A 18 -7.22 -12.72 -5.80
CA ARG A 18 -6.63 -13.74 -4.93
C ARG A 18 -5.63 -14.61 -5.65
N THR A 19 -5.87 -14.92 -6.92
CA THR A 19 -4.97 -15.72 -7.75
C THR A 19 -3.59 -15.08 -7.96
N SER A 20 -3.46 -13.76 -7.76
CA SER A 20 -2.17 -13.08 -7.83
C SER A 20 -1.36 -13.18 -6.54
N LEU A 21 -1.94 -13.68 -5.45
CA LEU A 21 -1.33 -13.73 -4.13
C LEU A 21 -0.38 -14.91 -4.01
N THR A 22 0.85 -14.64 -3.60
CA THR A 22 1.82 -15.63 -3.14
C THR A 22 2.19 -15.32 -1.70
N LEU A 23 2.02 -16.30 -0.81
CA LEU A 23 2.52 -16.22 0.56
C LEU A 23 3.70 -17.16 0.75
N THR A 24 4.76 -16.66 1.37
CA THR A 24 5.87 -17.47 1.87
C THR A 24 5.90 -17.42 3.41
N THR A 25 6.93 -18.01 4.01
CA THR A 25 7.18 -17.87 5.44
C THR A 25 7.61 -16.46 5.82
N THR A 26 8.26 -15.74 4.90
CA THR A 26 8.91 -14.44 5.16
C THR A 26 8.35 -13.28 4.34
N SER A 27 7.42 -13.52 3.42
CA SER A 27 6.90 -12.48 2.55
C SER A 27 5.46 -12.73 2.07
N VAL A 28 4.82 -11.64 1.68
CA VAL A 28 3.54 -11.59 0.99
C VAL A 28 3.77 -10.86 -0.33
N HIS A 29 3.33 -11.46 -1.42
CA HIS A 29 3.41 -10.88 -2.75
C HIS A 29 2.04 -10.89 -3.44
N PHE A 30 1.65 -9.80 -4.09
CA PHE A 30 0.44 -9.77 -4.93
C PHE A 30 0.51 -8.70 -6.01
N LEU A 31 -0.36 -8.80 -7.02
CA LEU A 31 -0.37 -7.87 -8.16
C LEU A 31 -1.49 -6.84 -8.05
N LEU A 32 -1.13 -5.58 -8.29
CA LEU A 32 -2.06 -4.48 -8.48
C LEU A 32 -2.35 -4.37 -9.98
N PRO A 33 -3.57 -4.64 -10.44
CA PRO A 33 -3.85 -4.75 -11.88
C PRO A 33 -3.96 -3.38 -12.58
N TYR A 34 -4.03 -2.29 -11.82
CA TYR A 34 -4.21 -0.95 -12.38
C TYR A 34 -3.27 0.08 -11.74
N HIS A 35 -2.68 0.92 -12.59
CA HIS A 35 -1.97 2.14 -12.21
C HIS A 35 -2.35 3.28 -13.17
N LYS A 36 -2.47 4.51 -12.65
CA LYS A 36 -2.90 5.69 -13.42
C LYS A 36 -1.98 6.05 -14.60
N ALA A 37 -0.72 5.59 -14.57
CA ALA A 37 0.26 5.81 -15.63
C ALA A 37 0.61 4.53 -16.42
N ASP A 38 -0.11 3.43 -16.20
CA ASP A 38 0.12 2.17 -16.91
C ASP A 38 -0.89 2.01 -18.05
N HIS A 39 -0.52 2.54 -19.22
CA HIS A 39 -1.32 2.41 -20.44
C HIS A 39 -1.40 0.96 -20.94
N PHE A 40 -0.49 0.09 -20.48
CA PHE A 40 -0.33 -1.29 -20.98
C PHE A 40 -0.85 -2.37 -20.01
N TYR A 41 -1.43 -2.00 -18.87
CA TYR A 41 -1.93 -2.93 -17.85
C TYR A 41 -0.92 -3.99 -17.41
N LYS A 42 0.38 -3.68 -17.42
CA LYS A 42 1.42 -4.58 -16.87
C LYS A 42 1.22 -4.83 -15.38
N GLY A 43 0.45 -3.96 -14.71
CA GLY A 43 0.20 -4.05 -13.29
C GLY A 43 1.45 -3.69 -12.49
N ASN A 44 1.38 -3.85 -11.17
CA ASN A 44 2.53 -3.61 -10.30
C ASN A 44 2.56 -4.66 -9.19
N SER A 45 3.74 -5.24 -8.94
CA SER A 45 3.95 -6.13 -7.82
C SER A 45 4.04 -5.35 -6.51
N VAL A 46 3.39 -5.88 -5.48
CA VAL A 46 3.57 -5.46 -4.09
C VAL A 46 4.23 -6.62 -3.37
N LEU A 47 5.41 -6.36 -2.81
CA LEU A 47 6.14 -7.29 -1.96
C LEU A 47 6.23 -6.70 -0.56
N ILE A 48 5.78 -7.46 0.44
CA ILE A 48 5.80 -7.08 1.85
C ILE A 48 6.58 -8.16 2.61
N HIS A 49 7.64 -7.75 3.30
CA HIS A 49 8.43 -8.66 4.12
C HIS A 49 7.85 -8.79 5.53
N SER A 50 8.10 -9.95 6.11
CA SER A 50 7.96 -10.20 7.54
C SER A 50 8.79 -9.21 8.33
N ASN A 51 8.30 -8.84 9.51
CA ASN A 51 9.04 -8.01 10.45
C ASN A 51 8.91 -8.61 11.86
N PRO A 52 9.85 -8.36 12.79
CA PRO A 52 9.81 -8.94 14.12
C PRO A 52 8.77 -8.28 15.04
N THR A 53 7.90 -7.40 14.53
CA THR A 53 6.94 -6.66 15.36
C THR A 53 5.68 -7.50 15.63
N PRO A 54 4.92 -7.20 16.70
CA PRO A 54 3.59 -7.80 16.92
C PRO A 54 2.63 -7.59 15.73
N ALA A 55 2.82 -6.51 14.96
CA ALA A 55 2.08 -6.19 13.75
C ALA A 55 2.72 -6.83 12.49
N ASN A 56 3.14 -8.09 12.59
CA ASN A 56 3.76 -8.80 11.48
C ASN A 56 2.79 -8.97 10.30
N PRO A 57 3.10 -8.43 9.11
CA PRO A 57 2.18 -8.42 7.98
C PRO A 57 1.95 -9.80 7.37
N VAL A 58 2.96 -10.69 7.40
CA VAL A 58 2.85 -12.06 6.89
C VAL A 58 1.91 -12.89 7.77
N LYS A 59 2.03 -12.76 9.09
CA LYS A 59 1.13 -13.41 10.05
C LYS A 59 -0.31 -12.90 9.90
N ALA A 60 -0.47 -11.58 9.81
CA ALA A 60 -1.78 -10.95 9.61
C ALA A 60 -2.44 -11.39 8.29
N MET A 61 -1.69 -11.42 7.18
CA MET A 61 -2.20 -11.86 5.89
C MET A 61 -2.54 -13.35 5.91
N ARG A 62 -1.73 -14.21 6.54
CA ARG A 62 -2.02 -15.65 6.63
C ARG A 62 -3.35 -15.90 7.33
N GLU A 63 -3.58 -15.24 8.46
CA GLU A 63 -4.85 -15.37 9.19
C GLU A 63 -6.03 -14.80 8.39
N TYR A 64 -5.83 -13.65 7.75
CA TYR A 64 -6.84 -13.06 6.87
C TYR A 64 -7.26 -14.02 5.74
N ILE A 65 -6.31 -14.66 5.07
CA ILE A 65 -6.59 -15.62 4.00
C ILE A 65 -7.25 -16.89 4.52
N ARG A 66 -6.84 -17.38 5.71
CA ARG A 66 -7.49 -18.51 6.36
C ARG A 66 -8.99 -18.25 6.57
N LEU A 67 -9.33 -17.09 7.15
CA LEU A 67 -10.72 -16.68 7.35
C LEU A 67 -11.46 -16.49 6.02
N CYS A 68 -10.81 -15.87 5.05
CA CYS A 68 -11.35 -15.67 3.71
C CYS A 68 -11.69 -16.98 2.99
N ASN A 69 -10.84 -18.00 3.10
CA ASN A 69 -11.07 -19.31 2.49
C ASN A 69 -12.17 -20.09 3.21
N HIS A 70 -12.29 -19.91 4.53
CA HIS A 70 -13.33 -20.55 5.32
C HIS A 70 -14.73 -19.99 5.03
N TYR A 71 -14.89 -18.66 5.05
CA TYR A 71 -16.20 -18.03 4.88
C TYR A 71 -16.57 -17.70 3.43
N PHE A 72 -15.57 -17.50 2.55
CA PHE A 72 -15.77 -17.04 1.18
C PHE A 72 -14.86 -17.80 0.18
N PRO A 73 -15.01 -19.13 0.07
CA PRO A 73 -14.09 -19.97 -0.72
C PRO A 73 -14.06 -19.62 -2.21
N HIS A 74 -15.20 -19.19 -2.78
CA HIS A 74 -15.32 -18.88 -4.21
C HIS A 74 -15.11 -17.39 -4.56
N HIS A 75 -14.75 -16.56 -3.58
CA HIS A 75 -14.56 -15.13 -3.83
C HIS A 75 -13.23 -14.88 -4.54
N THR A 76 -13.26 -14.12 -5.65
CA THR A 76 -12.08 -13.88 -6.48
C THR A 76 -11.24 -12.69 -6.02
N ASP A 77 -11.86 -11.64 -5.46
CA ASP A 77 -11.11 -10.48 -4.97
C ASP A 77 -10.31 -10.80 -3.71
N LEU A 78 -9.07 -10.29 -3.65
CA LEU A 78 -8.18 -10.46 -2.50
C LEU A 78 -8.74 -9.77 -1.25
N TRP A 79 -9.24 -8.54 -1.41
CA TRP A 79 -9.68 -7.72 -0.29
C TRP A 79 -11.20 -7.73 -0.19
N ILE A 80 -11.70 -8.46 0.80
CA ILE A 80 -13.09 -8.53 1.22
C ILE A 80 -13.27 -8.23 2.70
N ARG A 81 -14.45 -7.75 3.04
CA ARG A 81 -14.91 -7.54 4.41
C ARG A 81 -15.47 -8.84 5.00
N SER A 82 -15.71 -8.84 6.31
CA SER A 82 -16.35 -9.96 7.02
C SER A 82 -17.75 -10.33 6.52
N ASN A 83 -18.44 -9.43 5.82
CA ASN A 83 -19.72 -9.69 5.18
C ASN A 83 -19.60 -10.02 3.67
N GLY A 84 -18.40 -10.32 3.18
CA GLY A 84 -18.11 -10.63 1.78
C GLY A 84 -18.08 -9.41 0.85
N SER A 85 -18.54 -8.25 1.30
CA SER A 85 -18.53 -7.04 0.47
C SER A 85 -17.13 -6.43 0.35
N ARG A 86 -16.92 -5.63 -0.70
CA ARG A 86 -15.65 -4.94 -0.94
C ARG A 86 -15.41 -3.80 0.08
N PRO A 87 -14.19 -3.62 0.62
CA PRO A 87 -13.80 -2.48 1.44
C PRO A 87 -13.71 -1.19 0.61
N ARG A 88 -14.85 -0.52 0.42
CA ARG A 88 -14.94 0.80 -0.24
C ARG A 88 -14.15 1.85 0.52
N ARG A 89 -13.75 2.93 -0.16
CA ARG A 89 -12.96 4.03 0.41
C ARG A 89 -13.56 4.59 1.69
N LYS A 90 -14.88 4.88 1.70
CA LYS A 90 -15.54 5.40 2.91
C LYS A 90 -15.39 4.44 4.09
N TRP A 91 -15.74 3.16 3.87
CA TRP A 91 -15.61 2.12 4.89
C TRP A 91 -14.17 1.99 5.41
N PHE A 92 -13.18 2.02 4.51
CA PHE A 92 -11.78 1.90 4.90
C PHE A 92 -11.33 3.10 5.75
N LEU A 93 -11.69 4.32 5.37
CA LEU A 93 -11.35 5.53 6.13
C LEU A 93 -12.06 5.56 7.49
N ASP A 94 -13.34 5.16 7.53
CA ASP A 94 -14.10 5.06 8.78
C ASP A 94 -13.47 4.02 9.73
N ARG A 95 -12.97 2.89 9.20
CA ARG A 95 -12.23 1.89 9.99
C ARG A 95 -10.84 2.37 10.41
N LEU A 96 -10.12 3.09 9.55
CA LEU A 96 -8.80 3.63 9.86
C LEU A 96 -8.85 4.58 11.07
N ARG A 97 -9.89 5.43 11.12
CA ARG A 97 -10.13 6.40 12.20
C ARG A 97 -10.39 5.77 13.57
N VAL A 98 -10.66 4.47 13.64
CA VAL A 98 -10.74 3.74 14.91
C VAL A 98 -9.35 3.62 15.56
N PHE A 99 -8.30 3.57 14.74
CA PHE A 99 -6.92 3.37 15.17
C PHE A 99 -6.05 4.63 15.08
N THR A 100 -6.54 5.66 14.38
CA THR A 100 -5.79 6.89 14.12
C THR A 100 -6.63 8.12 14.40
N PRO A 101 -6.03 9.25 14.77
CA PRO A 101 -6.75 10.52 14.87
C PRO A 101 -7.50 10.87 13.58
N SER A 102 -8.57 11.66 13.71
CA SER A 102 -9.51 11.97 12.61
C SER A 102 -8.87 12.71 11.43
N ASN A 103 -7.74 13.39 11.65
CA ASN A 103 -6.95 14.09 10.64
C ASN A 103 -6.04 13.16 9.81
N VAL A 104 -5.95 11.88 10.16
CA VAL A 104 -5.23 10.87 9.36
C VAL A 104 -6.16 10.35 8.27
N ALA A 105 -5.79 10.63 7.02
CA ALA A 105 -6.46 10.12 5.84
C ALA A 105 -5.55 9.13 5.09
N GLY A 106 -6.09 8.44 4.09
CA GLY A 106 -5.32 7.49 3.29
C GLY A 106 -4.09 8.12 2.60
N HIS A 107 -4.09 9.43 2.35
CA HIS A 107 -2.92 10.14 1.82
C HIS A 107 -1.84 10.39 2.90
N SER A 108 -2.26 10.63 4.14
CA SER A 108 -1.36 10.81 5.29
C SER A 108 -0.49 9.57 5.52
N LEU A 109 -1.02 8.36 5.28
CA LEU A 109 -0.23 7.11 5.36
C LEU A 109 0.94 7.08 4.36
N ARG A 110 0.75 7.62 3.15
CA ARG A 110 1.82 7.69 2.14
C ARG A 110 2.89 8.70 2.54
N ALA A 111 2.48 9.85 3.06
CA ALA A 111 3.40 10.86 3.54
C ALA A 111 4.19 10.39 4.76
N GLY A 112 3.52 9.76 5.73
CA GLY A 112 4.15 9.15 6.89
C GLY A 112 5.12 8.05 6.50
N GLY A 113 4.76 7.18 5.57
CA GLY A 113 5.66 6.13 5.07
C GLY A 113 6.91 6.68 4.38
N ALA A 114 6.79 7.71 3.54
CA ALA A 114 7.96 8.36 2.94
C ALA A 114 8.84 9.04 3.99
N THR A 115 8.24 9.72 4.96
CA THR A 115 8.98 10.38 6.05
C THR A 115 9.74 9.34 6.87
N ALA A 116 9.08 8.26 7.29
CA ALA A 116 9.71 7.18 8.06
C ALA A 116 10.86 6.53 7.29
N LEU A 117 10.72 6.26 5.99
CA LEU A 117 11.82 5.71 5.18
C LEU A 117 13.00 6.70 5.10
N ALA A 118 12.72 7.99 4.93
CA ALA A 118 13.75 9.02 4.88
C ALA A 118 14.47 9.19 6.23
N GLU A 119 13.75 9.09 7.35
CA GLU A 119 14.32 9.07 8.72
C GLU A 119 15.28 7.90 8.93
N HIS A 120 15.01 6.76 8.29
CA HIS A 120 15.89 5.59 8.31
C HIS A 120 17.02 5.66 7.27
N GLY A 121 17.23 6.81 6.62
CA GLY A 121 18.31 7.02 5.65
C GLY A 121 18.11 6.31 4.31
N VAL A 122 16.90 5.85 3.99
CA VAL A 122 16.62 5.27 2.67
C VAL A 122 16.76 6.35 1.60
N ARG A 123 17.48 6.03 0.51
CA ARG A 123 17.72 6.97 -0.58
C ARG A 123 16.41 7.43 -1.24
N LEU A 124 16.37 8.69 -1.66
CA LEU A 124 15.16 9.32 -2.20
C LEU A 124 14.63 8.63 -3.48
N ASP A 125 15.50 8.15 -4.36
CA ASP A 125 15.13 7.39 -5.56
C ASP A 125 14.43 6.07 -5.20
N ILE A 126 14.90 5.39 -4.15
CA ILE A 126 14.27 4.18 -3.62
C ILE A 126 12.91 4.50 -2.99
N ILE A 127 12.81 5.58 -2.21
CA ILE A 127 11.53 6.04 -1.64
C ILE A 127 10.55 6.41 -2.76
N GLN A 128 11.03 7.07 -3.81
CA GLN A 128 10.24 7.43 -4.99
C GLN A 128 9.67 6.19 -5.67
N ALA A 129 10.51 5.16 -5.89
CA ALA A 129 10.13 3.89 -6.47
C ALA A 129 9.12 3.13 -5.59
N ILE A 130 9.38 3.01 -4.28
CA ILE A 130 8.47 2.36 -3.31
C ILE A 130 7.10 3.06 -3.30
N GLY A 131 7.11 4.38 -3.27
CA GLY A 131 5.88 5.17 -3.30
C GLY A 131 5.19 5.17 -4.66
N ARG A 132 5.87 4.80 -5.74
CA ARG A 132 5.38 4.84 -7.13
C ARG A 132 5.02 6.26 -7.54
N TRP A 133 5.87 7.22 -7.20
CA TRP A 133 5.72 8.61 -7.63
C TRP A 133 6.47 8.82 -8.95
N SER A 134 5.78 9.34 -9.96
CA SER A 134 6.37 9.63 -11.27
C SER A 134 7.19 10.92 -11.31
N SER A 135 7.07 11.78 -10.30
CA SER A 135 7.79 13.06 -10.21
C SER A 135 8.33 13.28 -8.81
N ASP A 136 9.25 14.25 -8.69
CA ASP A 136 9.84 14.69 -7.42
C ASP A 136 8.85 15.38 -6.47
N ALA A 137 7.58 15.55 -6.86
CA ALA A 137 6.55 16.15 -6.02
C ALA A 137 6.39 15.42 -4.67
N PHE A 138 6.77 14.14 -4.58
CA PHE A 138 6.71 13.40 -3.31
C PHE A 138 7.61 13.95 -2.21
N ARG A 139 8.65 14.72 -2.56
CA ARG A 139 9.57 15.30 -1.58
C ARG A 139 8.85 16.24 -0.60
N ILE A 140 7.75 16.88 -1.02
CA ILE A 140 6.92 17.72 -0.14
C ILE A 140 6.26 16.92 1.00
N TYR A 141 6.16 15.59 0.85
CA TYR A 141 5.59 14.73 1.87
C TYR A 141 6.60 14.35 2.96
N ILE A 142 7.90 14.50 2.69
CA ILE A 142 8.96 14.16 3.64
C ILE A 142 9.11 15.34 4.61
N ARG A 143 8.50 15.22 5.79
CA ARG A 143 8.53 16.25 6.83
C ARG A 143 9.75 16.06 7.75
N LEU A 144 10.94 16.15 7.17
CA LEU A 144 12.21 16.09 7.89
C LEU A 144 12.75 17.50 8.18
N HIS A 145 13.53 17.64 9.25
CA HIS A 145 14.31 18.86 9.51
C HIS A 145 15.24 19.15 8.30
N PRO A 146 15.38 20.41 7.83
CA PRO A 146 16.08 20.73 6.57
C PRO A 146 17.49 20.15 6.44
N THR A 147 18.19 19.96 7.56
CA THR A 147 19.54 19.36 7.62
C THR A 147 19.57 17.89 7.19
N LEU A 148 18.56 17.09 7.56
CA LEU A 148 18.47 15.67 7.19
C LEU A 148 18.13 15.51 5.71
N LEU A 149 17.27 16.37 5.17
CA LEU A 149 16.99 16.42 3.73
C LEU A 149 18.24 16.78 2.93
N HIS A 150 19.01 17.77 3.38
CA HIS A 150 20.22 18.20 2.69
C HIS A 150 21.30 17.11 2.64
N ALA A 151 21.48 16.34 3.73
CA ALA A 151 22.37 15.19 3.77
C ALA A 151 21.97 14.10 2.76
N SER A 152 20.67 13.81 2.65
CA SER A 152 20.13 12.83 1.68
C SER A 152 20.22 13.29 0.23
N VAL A 153 20.18 14.61 -0.03
CA VAL A 153 20.36 15.18 -1.37
C VAL A 153 21.83 15.15 -1.81
N LYS A 154 22.79 15.36 -0.89
CA LYS A 154 24.23 15.34 -1.22
C LYS A 154 24.76 13.99 -1.68
N GLN A 155 24.04 12.89 -1.42
CA GLN A 155 24.41 11.56 -1.92
C GLN A 155 24.13 11.36 -3.42
N HIS A 156 23.62 12.37 -4.13
CA HIS A 156 23.44 12.37 -5.59
C HIS A 156 24.12 13.60 -6.20
N PRO A 157 25.32 13.48 -6.79
CA PRO A 157 25.75 14.44 -7.81
C PRO A 157 24.78 14.29 -8.99
N ARG A 158 24.17 15.40 -9.41
CA ARG A 158 23.48 15.43 -10.71
C ARG A 158 24.54 15.18 -11.81
N PRO A 159 24.26 14.36 -12.83
CA PRO A 159 25.13 14.26 -13.99
C PRO A 159 25.24 15.60 -14.71
#